data_AF-A0A945LKC1-F1
#
_entry.id   AF-A0A945LKC1-F1
#
_cell.length_a   1.000
_cell.length_b   1.000
_cell.length_c   1.000
_cell.angle_alpha   90.00
_cell.angle_beta   90.00
_cell.angle_gamma   90.00
#
_symmetry.space_group_name_H-M   'P 1'
#
loop_
_entity.id
_entity.type
_entity.pdbx_description
1 polymer ?
#
loop_
_entity_poly.entity_id
_entity_poly.type
_entity_poly.pdbx_seq_one_letter_code
_entity_poly.pdbx_strand_id
1 'polypeptide(L)'
;MKRLLQLISLVFTLIGTFLGLIYWKGDEYLIIAISVSLFFTIVFFFIVDMLIKNKENIRKRKFSSLSIFLWFSFLIFSFLSSIIILHGLNVQFNAKSDIQKQTLNKLYLLEGMTSEYKKIVKLDCSTFANNLDKKLNEFILSGENNNEIYTELNSPPYNINKKQLSKINGENINRKNKIRNNYKNVQERKFNKEIDDVEFKVKKFLKNNMNSIKKWNILDINTIYYQLNIMLTNNKNQLTQAFDKYKTNKETNFEYQIPIENIPLNDPIKLWKLYNPNYLFGIIAVFYLLLLSPFLIHGDKTRQYKGITIEPEGGVEIK
;
A
#
# COMPACT_ATOMS: atom_id res chain seq x y z
N MET A 1 -1.98 -0.92 41.11
CA MET A 1 -0.80 -1.27 40.30
C MET A 1 -0.98 -2.56 39.49
N LYS A 2 -1.20 -3.74 40.08
CA LYS A 2 -1.30 -5.04 39.34
C LYS A 2 -2.36 -5.05 38.22
N ARG A 3 -3.59 -4.62 38.53
CA ARG A 3 -4.67 -4.50 37.53
C ARG A 3 -4.38 -3.44 36.46
N LEU A 4 -3.65 -2.38 36.81
CA LEU A 4 -3.27 -1.34 35.85
C LEU A 4 -2.30 -1.89 34.80
N LEU A 5 -1.30 -2.67 35.21
CA LEU A 5 -0.35 -3.33 34.29
C LEU A 5 -1.06 -4.30 33.33
N GLN A 6 -2.03 -5.06 33.84
CA GLN A 6 -2.87 -5.94 33.00
C GLN A 6 -3.66 -5.13 31.96
N LEU A 7 -4.30 -4.03 32.38
CA LEU A 7 -5.07 -3.18 31.47
C LEU A 7 -4.20 -2.56 30.38
N ILE A 8 -2.99 -2.09 30.74
CA ILE A 8 -2.02 -1.57 29.77
C ILE A 8 -1.68 -2.65 28.73
N SER A 9 -1.43 -3.89 29.15
CA SER A 9 -1.18 -4.99 28.22
C SER A 9 -2.38 -5.36 27.37
N LEU A 10 -3.59 -5.33 27.92
CA LEU A 10 -4.81 -5.58 27.16
C LEU A 10 -5.03 -4.51 26.08
N VAL A 11 -4.78 -3.24 26.40
CA VAL A 11 -4.82 -2.14 25.43
C VAL A 11 -3.74 -2.32 24.37
N PHE A 12 -2.52 -2.71 24.76
CA PHE A 12 -1.45 -3.01 23.81
C PHE A 12 -1.84 -4.16 22.87
N THR A 13 -2.41 -5.24 23.39
CA THR A 13 -2.91 -6.36 22.57
C THR A 13 -3.97 -5.86 21.60
N LEU A 14 -4.97 -5.11 22.07
CA LEU A 14 -6.05 -4.56 21.25
C LEU A 14 -5.51 -3.72 20.08
N ILE A 15 -4.63 -2.76 20.39
CA ILE A 15 -4.04 -1.86 19.38
C ILE A 15 -3.12 -2.65 18.45
N GLY A 16 -2.25 -3.49 19.00
CA GLY A 16 -1.27 -4.24 18.23
C GLY A 16 -1.92 -5.23 17.25
N THR A 17 -2.95 -5.97 17.67
CA THR A 17 -3.68 -6.87 16.78
C THR A 17 -4.46 -6.09 15.72
N PHE A 18 -5.04 -4.94 16.11
CA PHE A 18 -5.77 -4.09 15.18
C PHE A 18 -4.85 -3.55 14.08
N LEU A 19 -3.71 -2.96 14.47
CA LEU A 19 -2.69 -2.47 13.53
C LEU A 19 -2.19 -3.58 12.61
N GLY A 20 -1.85 -4.74 13.17
CA GLY A 20 -1.41 -5.88 12.38
C GLY A 20 -2.42 -6.31 11.32
N LEU A 21 -3.70 -6.38 11.67
CA LEU A 21 -4.74 -6.78 10.71
C LEU A 21 -4.98 -5.72 9.63
N ILE A 22 -5.02 -4.44 10.00
CA ILE A 22 -5.18 -3.33 9.03
C ILE A 22 -3.99 -3.31 8.06
N TYR A 23 -2.76 -3.48 8.56
CA TYR A 23 -1.60 -3.53 7.67
C TYR A 23 -1.53 -4.77 6.80
N TRP A 24 -2.06 -5.88 7.26
CA TRP A 24 -2.10 -7.11 6.46
C TRP A 24 -3.15 -7.02 5.35
N LYS A 25 -4.37 -6.56 5.66
CA LYS A 25 -5.53 -6.72 4.77
C LYS A 25 -6.12 -5.42 4.22
N GLY A 26 -5.70 -4.27 4.72
CA GLY A 26 -6.25 -2.97 4.32
C GLY A 26 -7.52 -2.59 5.07
N ASP A 27 -8.10 -1.46 4.65
CA ASP A 27 -9.29 -0.84 5.26
C ASP A 27 -10.59 -1.63 5.04
N GLU A 28 -10.70 -2.42 3.96
CA GLU A 28 -11.83 -3.32 3.73
C GLU A 28 -12.05 -4.32 4.88
N TYR A 29 -10.99 -4.64 5.63
CA TYR A 29 -11.02 -5.53 6.79
C TYR A 29 -11.28 -4.83 8.13
N LEU A 30 -11.62 -3.54 8.16
CA LEU A 30 -11.73 -2.74 9.39
C LEU A 30 -12.64 -3.38 10.45
N ILE A 31 -13.84 -3.81 10.07
CA ILE A 31 -14.81 -4.42 11.01
C ILE A 31 -14.27 -5.73 11.58
N ILE A 32 -13.63 -6.54 10.74
CA ILE A 32 -13.01 -7.81 11.14
C ILE A 32 -11.83 -7.53 12.06
N ALA A 33 -11.01 -6.53 11.75
CA ALA A 33 -9.85 -6.13 12.54
C ALA A 33 -10.26 -5.71 13.96
N ILE A 34 -11.32 -4.91 14.09
CA ILE A 34 -11.89 -4.54 15.39
C ILE A 34 -12.38 -5.78 16.14
N SER A 35 -13.18 -6.62 15.48
CA SER A 35 -13.80 -7.80 16.09
C SER A 35 -12.76 -8.80 16.62
N VAL A 36 -11.74 -9.12 15.80
CA VAL A 36 -10.66 -10.04 16.19
C VAL A 36 -9.81 -9.46 17.32
N SER A 37 -9.56 -8.15 17.29
CA SER A 37 -8.77 -7.49 18.34
C SER A 37 -9.50 -7.47 19.69
N LEU A 38 -10.81 -7.20 19.68
CA LEU A 38 -11.66 -7.33 20.87
C LEU A 38 -11.72 -8.77 21.36
N PHE A 39 -11.85 -9.74 20.46
CA PHE A 39 -11.85 -11.16 20.80
C PHE A 39 -10.58 -11.56 21.57
N PHE A 40 -9.38 -11.23 21.06
CA PHE A 40 -8.14 -11.51 21.78
C PHE A 40 -8.11 -10.83 23.16
N THR A 41 -8.51 -9.57 23.23
CA THR A 41 -8.54 -8.79 24.48
C THR A 41 -9.44 -9.46 25.53
N ILE A 42 -10.65 -9.85 25.15
CA ILE A 42 -11.63 -10.51 26.02
C ILE A 42 -11.11 -11.88 26.47
N VAL A 43 -10.59 -12.68 25.54
CA VAL A 43 -10.04 -14.01 25.83
C VAL A 43 -8.88 -13.91 26.83
N PHE A 44 -7.93 -12.99 26.61
CA PHE A 44 -6.83 -12.79 27.55
C PHE A 44 -7.29 -12.33 28.92
N PHE A 45 -8.29 -11.43 28.98
CA PHE A 45 -8.87 -11.01 30.24
C PHE A 45 -9.43 -12.21 31.02
N PHE A 46 -10.23 -13.06 30.38
CA PHE A 46 -10.82 -14.24 31.01
C PHE A 46 -9.79 -15.28 31.42
N ILE A 47 -8.80 -15.57 30.57
CA ILE A 47 -7.73 -16.52 30.90
C ILE A 47 -6.96 -16.04 32.14
N VAL A 48 -6.57 -14.77 32.19
CA VAL A 48 -5.85 -14.21 33.34
C VAL A 48 -6.71 -14.20 34.60
N ASP A 49 -7.99 -13.81 34.50
CA ASP A 49 -8.90 -13.84 35.64
C ASP A 49 -9.09 -15.27 36.20
N MET A 50 -9.22 -16.25 35.32
CA MET A 50 -9.27 -17.67 35.70
C MET A 50 -7.97 -18.16 36.34
N LEU A 51 -6.80 -17.75 35.82
CA LEU A 51 -5.51 -18.05 36.43
C LEU A 51 -5.40 -17.46 37.84
N ILE A 52 -5.86 -16.23 38.06
CA ILE A 52 -5.86 -15.59 39.38
C ILE A 52 -6.79 -16.34 40.34
N LYS A 53 -8.05 -16.60 39.93
CA LYS A 53 -9.06 -17.30 40.77
C LYS A 53 -8.61 -18.70 41.17
N ASN A 54 -7.89 -19.39 40.29
CA ASN A 54 -7.41 -20.76 40.52
C ASN A 54 -5.96 -20.83 41.02
N LYS A 55 -5.33 -19.70 41.38
CA LYS A 55 -3.90 -19.65 41.73
C LYS A 55 -3.50 -20.62 42.83
N GLU A 56 -4.27 -20.71 43.92
CA GLU A 56 -3.97 -21.61 45.03
C GLU A 56 -4.07 -23.08 44.61
N ASN A 57 -5.09 -23.43 43.81
CA ASN A 57 -5.29 -24.78 43.28
C ASN A 57 -4.16 -25.17 42.32
N ILE A 58 -3.78 -24.26 41.42
CA ILE A 58 -2.66 -24.43 40.50
C ILE A 58 -1.35 -24.63 41.27
N ARG A 59 -1.12 -23.87 42.34
CA ARG A 59 0.11 -24.00 43.13
C ARG A 59 0.18 -25.33 43.91
N LYS A 60 -0.93 -25.79 44.48
CA LYS A 60 -1.03 -27.05 45.22
C LYS A 60 -1.01 -28.27 44.30
N ARG A 61 -1.61 -28.17 43.11
CA ARG A 61 -1.73 -29.23 42.10
C ARG A 61 -1.28 -28.71 40.74
N LYS A 62 0.06 -28.55 40.59
CA LYS A 62 0.73 -27.93 39.43
C LYS A 62 0.27 -28.48 38.08
N PHE A 63 -0.01 -29.78 38.01
CA PHE A 63 -0.45 -30.49 36.80
C PHE A 63 -1.93 -30.89 36.82
N SER A 64 -2.79 -30.12 37.48
CA SER A 64 -4.24 -30.31 37.30
C SER A 64 -4.65 -30.04 35.85
N SER A 65 -5.64 -30.78 35.35
CA SER A 65 -6.17 -30.61 33.98
C SER A 65 -6.54 -29.15 33.69
N LEU A 66 -7.15 -28.46 34.66
CA LEU A 66 -7.48 -27.03 34.55
C LEU A 66 -6.25 -26.13 34.43
N SER A 67 -5.19 -26.39 35.20
CA SER A 67 -3.92 -25.64 35.12
C SER A 67 -3.30 -25.77 33.72
N ILE A 68 -3.21 -27.00 33.22
CA ILE A 68 -2.66 -27.30 31.90
C ILE A 68 -3.48 -26.58 30.82
N PHE A 69 -4.81 -26.68 30.89
CA PHE A 69 -5.70 -26.03 29.93
C PHE A 69 -5.53 -24.51 29.90
N LEU A 70 -5.46 -23.84 31.07
CA LEU A 70 -5.32 -22.39 31.13
C LEU A 70 -3.97 -21.90 30.59
N TRP A 71 -2.86 -22.55 30.97
CA TRP A 71 -1.53 -22.20 30.47
C TRP A 71 -1.38 -22.49 28.98
N PHE A 72 -1.88 -23.64 28.52
CA PHE A 72 -1.84 -24.00 27.11
C PHE A 72 -2.66 -23.03 26.26
N SER A 73 -3.87 -22.68 26.72
CA SER A 73 -4.71 -21.66 26.07
C SER A 73 -3.97 -20.31 26.02
N PHE A 74 -3.38 -19.89 27.14
CA PHE A 74 -2.60 -18.65 27.18
C PHE A 74 -1.47 -18.66 26.13
N LEU A 75 -0.70 -19.75 26.05
CA LEU A 75 0.41 -19.85 25.10
C LEU A 75 -0.05 -19.84 23.64
N ILE A 76 -1.11 -20.57 23.30
CA ILE A 76 -1.66 -20.58 21.94
C ILE A 76 -2.14 -19.19 21.53
N PHE A 77 -2.98 -18.55 22.34
CA PHE A 77 -3.51 -17.22 22.02
C PHE A 77 -2.39 -16.18 22.00
N SER A 78 -1.37 -16.30 22.86
CA SER A 78 -0.18 -15.44 22.84
C SER A 78 0.59 -15.62 21.54
N PHE A 79 0.84 -16.85 21.11
CA PHE A 79 1.55 -17.12 19.85
C PHE A 79 0.80 -16.53 18.64
N LEU A 80 -0.51 -16.79 18.53
CA LEU A 80 -1.33 -16.29 17.42
C LEU A 80 -1.40 -14.76 17.38
N SER A 81 -1.68 -14.13 18.52
CA SER A 81 -1.72 -12.66 18.60
C SER A 81 -0.35 -12.05 18.39
N SER A 82 0.74 -12.71 18.82
CA SER A 82 2.11 -12.23 18.59
C SER A 82 2.42 -12.08 17.11
N ILE A 83 2.03 -13.04 16.25
CA ILE A 83 2.28 -12.94 14.81
C ILE A 83 1.65 -11.67 14.23
N ILE A 84 0.40 -11.40 14.63
CA ILE A 84 -0.37 -10.24 14.16
C ILE A 84 0.26 -8.94 14.70
N ILE A 85 0.49 -8.87 16.01
CA ILE A 85 1.10 -7.69 16.66
C ILE A 85 2.48 -7.42 16.06
N LEU A 86 3.31 -8.45 15.90
CA LEU A 86 4.66 -8.34 15.36
C LEU A 86 4.64 -7.78 13.94
N HIS A 87 3.70 -8.24 13.10
CA HIS A 87 3.52 -7.66 11.77
C HIS A 87 3.18 -6.17 11.84
N GLY A 88 2.24 -5.77 12.70
CA GLY A 88 1.85 -4.36 12.86
C GLY A 88 3.00 -3.49 13.38
N LEU A 89 3.74 -3.95 14.38
CA LEU A 89 4.89 -3.23 14.93
C LEU A 89 6.04 -3.14 13.90
N ASN A 90 6.29 -4.21 13.13
CA ASN A 90 7.33 -4.21 12.11
C ASN A 90 7.04 -3.18 11.01
N VAL A 91 5.78 -3.05 10.60
CA VAL A 91 5.36 -1.99 9.67
C VAL A 91 5.59 -0.60 10.28
N GLN A 92 5.20 -0.38 11.54
CA GLN A 92 5.31 0.93 12.18
C GLN A 92 6.74 1.39 12.45
N PHE A 93 7.59 0.48 12.95
CA PHE A 93 8.92 0.84 13.44
C PHE A 93 10.02 0.64 12.41
N ASN A 94 9.92 -0.39 11.55
CA ASN A 94 10.98 -0.71 10.60
C ASN A 94 10.62 -0.28 9.17
N ALA A 95 9.45 -0.66 8.66
CA ALA A 95 9.13 -0.45 7.24
C ALA A 95 8.56 0.94 6.91
N LYS A 96 8.05 1.67 7.91
CA LYS A 96 7.28 2.92 7.72
C LYS A 96 7.99 3.94 6.85
N SER A 97 9.26 4.25 7.14
CA SER A 97 10.01 5.27 6.41
C SER A 97 10.16 4.91 4.93
N ASP A 98 10.49 3.65 4.65
CA ASP A 98 10.68 3.15 3.30
C ASP A 98 9.36 3.07 2.52
N ILE A 99 8.26 2.68 3.18
CA ILE A 99 6.92 2.72 2.57
C ILE A 99 6.56 4.15 2.19
N GLN A 100 6.74 5.13 3.09
CA GLN A 100 6.45 6.53 2.78
C GLN A 100 7.31 7.03 1.63
N LYS A 101 8.62 6.76 1.65
CA LYS A 101 9.55 7.14 0.59
C LYS A 101 9.18 6.51 -0.76
N GLN A 102 8.93 5.21 -0.80
CA GLN A 102 8.52 4.52 -2.03
C GLN A 102 7.19 5.03 -2.55
N THR A 103 6.22 5.30 -1.68
CA THR A 103 4.92 5.85 -2.07
C THR A 103 5.09 7.23 -2.70
N LEU A 104 5.86 8.11 -2.05
CA LEU A 104 6.14 9.45 -2.57
C LEU A 104 6.91 9.41 -3.90
N ASN A 105 7.91 8.54 -4.03
CA ASN A 105 8.65 8.35 -5.28
C ASN A 105 7.74 7.86 -6.42
N LYS A 106 6.84 6.92 -6.13
CA LYS A 106 5.85 6.42 -7.10
C LYS A 106 4.88 7.49 -7.56
N LEU A 107 4.57 8.48 -6.72
CA LEU A 107 3.81 9.66 -7.15
C LEU A 107 4.58 10.50 -8.16
N TYR A 108 5.87 10.78 -7.91
CA TYR A 108 6.71 11.50 -8.88
C TYR A 108 6.83 10.76 -10.21
N LEU A 109 6.86 9.42 -10.18
CA LEU A 109 6.87 8.62 -11.40
C LEU A 109 5.58 8.73 -12.21
N LEU A 110 4.42 8.96 -11.60
CA LEU A 110 3.17 9.21 -12.34
C LEU A 110 3.25 10.53 -13.12
N GLU A 111 3.80 11.58 -12.52
CA GLU A 111 4.00 12.86 -13.19
C GLU A 111 5.09 12.78 -14.27
N GLY A 112 6.17 12.04 -14.01
CA GLY A 112 7.24 11.79 -14.97
C GLY A 112 6.76 11.04 -16.21
N MET A 113 5.84 10.08 -16.04
CA MET A 113 5.32 9.24 -17.13
C MET A 113 4.58 10.06 -18.19
N THR A 114 3.70 10.98 -17.78
CA THR A 114 2.99 11.84 -18.72
C THR A 114 3.93 12.83 -19.40
N SER A 115 4.98 13.29 -18.70
CA SER A 115 6.02 14.14 -19.27
C SER A 115 6.82 13.44 -20.37
N GLU A 116 7.30 12.22 -20.12
CA GLU A 116 8.03 11.43 -21.12
C GLU A 116 7.13 11.08 -22.31
N TYR A 117 5.87 10.73 -22.05
CA TYR A 117 4.91 10.47 -23.11
C TYR A 117 4.70 11.68 -24.02
N LYS A 118 4.52 12.89 -23.44
CA LYS A 118 4.40 14.14 -24.19
C LYS A 118 5.62 14.40 -25.09
N LYS A 119 6.83 14.10 -24.61
CA LYS A 119 8.07 14.28 -25.40
C LYS A 119 8.06 13.38 -26.64
N ILE A 120 7.75 12.09 -26.45
CA ILE A 120 7.73 11.11 -27.54
C ILE A 120 6.60 11.42 -28.53
N VAL A 121 5.41 11.79 -28.06
CA VAL A 121 4.29 12.25 -28.91
C VAL A 121 4.68 13.47 -29.75
N LYS A 122 5.34 14.46 -29.15
CA LYS A 122 5.81 15.66 -29.87
C LYS A 122 6.81 15.29 -30.96
N LEU A 123 7.70 14.32 -30.72
CA LEU A 123 8.65 13.82 -31.69
C LEU A 123 7.95 13.10 -32.85
N ASP A 124 7.02 12.17 -32.57
CA ASP A 124 6.25 11.47 -33.60
C ASP A 124 5.44 12.45 -34.45
N CYS A 125 4.70 13.38 -33.82
CA CYS A 125 3.89 14.37 -34.53
C CYS A 125 4.76 15.34 -35.37
N SER A 126 5.96 15.67 -34.91
CA SER A 126 6.90 16.50 -35.69
C SER A 126 7.47 15.73 -36.87
N THR A 127 7.78 14.44 -36.69
CA THR A 127 8.25 13.54 -37.74
C THR A 127 7.18 13.36 -38.81
N PHE A 128 5.94 13.07 -38.39
CA PHE A 128 4.76 13.05 -39.26
C PHE A 128 4.60 14.34 -40.06
N ALA A 129 4.66 15.50 -39.41
CA ALA A 129 4.50 16.79 -40.06
C ALA A 129 5.63 17.08 -41.06
N ASN A 130 6.85 16.61 -40.80
CA ASN A 130 7.99 16.77 -41.71
C ASN A 130 7.87 15.84 -42.93
N ASN A 131 7.44 14.60 -42.72
CA ASN A 131 7.19 13.65 -43.82
C ASN A 131 6.03 14.13 -44.69
N LEU A 132 4.97 14.65 -44.08
CA LEU A 132 3.87 15.26 -44.82
C LEU A 132 4.35 16.48 -45.62
N ASP A 133 5.20 17.35 -45.06
CA ASP A 133 5.72 18.50 -45.80
C ASP A 133 6.51 18.08 -47.04
N LYS A 134 7.39 17.07 -46.91
CA LYS A 134 8.14 16.50 -48.03
C LYS A 134 7.19 15.98 -49.11
N LYS A 135 6.19 15.19 -48.74
CA LYS A 135 5.20 14.62 -49.68
C LYS A 135 4.34 15.69 -50.36
N LEU A 136 3.96 16.74 -49.64
CA LEU A 136 3.25 17.89 -50.25
C LEU A 136 4.16 18.66 -51.21
N ASN A 137 5.45 18.82 -50.92
CA ASN A 137 6.40 19.45 -51.84
C ASN A 137 6.61 18.60 -53.09
N GLU A 138 6.76 17.28 -52.94
CA GLU A 138 6.85 16.33 -54.07
C GLU A 138 5.60 16.44 -54.96
N PHE A 139 4.39 16.46 -54.38
CA PHE A 139 3.13 16.63 -55.11
C PHE A 139 3.08 17.95 -55.92
N ILE A 140 3.53 19.05 -55.33
CA ILE A 140 3.58 20.37 -56.01
C ILE A 140 4.53 20.33 -57.21
N LEU A 141 5.69 19.67 -57.07
CA LEU A 141 6.72 19.60 -58.11
C LEU A 141 6.33 18.64 -59.26
N SER A 142 5.69 17.52 -58.95
CA SER A 142 5.34 16.50 -59.95
C SER A 142 4.06 16.82 -60.75
N GLY A 143 3.26 17.78 -60.30
CA GLY A 143 1.95 18.09 -60.88
C GLY A 143 0.88 17.01 -60.60
N GLU A 144 -0.38 17.30 -60.95
CA GLU A 144 -1.54 16.41 -60.67
C GLU A 144 -1.46 15.01 -61.32
N ASN A 145 -0.51 14.80 -62.23
CA ASN A 145 -0.36 13.55 -63.00
C ASN A 145 0.41 12.45 -62.26
N ASN A 146 1.04 12.74 -61.12
CA ASN A 146 1.71 11.70 -60.33
C ASN A 146 0.73 10.96 -59.41
N ASN A 147 0.14 9.88 -59.96
CA ASN A 147 -0.82 9.03 -59.28
C ASN A 147 -0.24 8.36 -58.01
N GLU A 148 1.07 8.13 -57.92
CA GLU A 148 1.68 7.47 -56.76
C GLU A 148 1.64 8.38 -55.52
N ILE A 149 2.16 9.62 -55.63
CA ILE A 149 2.15 10.58 -54.51
C ILE A 149 0.71 10.89 -54.07
N TYR A 150 -0.20 11.03 -55.03
CA TYR A 150 -1.62 11.19 -54.74
C TYR A 150 -2.17 10.00 -53.95
N THR A 151 -1.84 8.78 -54.36
CA THR A 151 -2.28 7.55 -53.68
C THR A 151 -1.72 7.49 -52.27
N GLU A 152 -0.45 7.86 -52.06
CA GLU A 152 0.17 7.93 -50.73
C GLU A 152 -0.50 8.99 -49.82
N LEU A 153 -0.73 10.20 -50.32
CA LEU A 153 -1.39 11.28 -49.56
C LEU A 153 -2.86 10.97 -49.25
N ASN A 154 -3.55 10.24 -50.14
CA ASN A 154 -4.94 9.80 -49.92
C ASN A 154 -5.05 8.55 -49.02
N SER A 155 -3.93 7.88 -48.73
CA SER A 155 -3.89 6.69 -47.87
C SER A 155 -3.50 7.03 -46.42
N PRO A 156 -3.72 6.11 -45.46
CA PRO A 156 -3.13 6.22 -44.13
C PRO A 156 -1.60 6.34 -44.21
N PRO A 157 -0.96 7.17 -43.37
CA PRO A 157 -1.54 7.91 -42.24
C PRO A 157 -2.13 9.29 -42.57
N TYR A 158 -2.04 9.77 -43.83
CA TYR A 158 -2.38 11.15 -44.20
C TYR A 158 -3.86 11.36 -44.52
N ASN A 159 -4.49 10.47 -45.30
CA ASN A 159 -5.92 10.54 -45.66
C ASN A 159 -6.38 11.94 -46.14
N ILE A 160 -5.62 12.57 -47.04
CA ILE A 160 -5.91 13.89 -47.62
C ILE A 160 -6.74 13.71 -48.89
N ASN A 161 -7.91 14.33 -48.94
CA ASN A 161 -8.81 14.18 -50.07
C ASN A 161 -8.36 15.04 -51.29
N LYS A 162 -8.80 14.63 -52.49
CA LYS A 162 -8.49 15.33 -53.74
C LYS A 162 -8.84 16.82 -53.73
N LYS A 163 -9.95 17.20 -53.09
CA LYS A 163 -10.40 18.60 -53.01
C LYS A 163 -9.49 19.49 -52.17
N GLN A 164 -8.78 18.90 -51.20
CA GLN A 164 -7.78 19.60 -50.39
C GLN A 164 -6.47 19.73 -51.15
N LEU A 165 -6.06 18.68 -51.88
CA LEU A 165 -4.84 18.65 -52.69
C LEU A 165 -4.90 19.59 -53.90
N SER A 166 -6.03 19.63 -54.62
CA SER A 166 -6.22 20.50 -55.80
C SER A 166 -6.17 22.01 -55.50
N LYS A 167 -6.17 22.38 -54.22
CA LYS A 167 -6.06 23.79 -53.77
C LYS A 167 -4.62 24.22 -53.48
N ILE A 168 -3.66 23.29 -53.59
CA ILE A 168 -2.24 23.50 -53.33
C ILE A 168 -1.52 23.69 -54.67
N ASN A 169 -0.82 24.81 -54.82
CA ASN A 169 0.07 25.09 -55.95
C ASN A 169 1.35 25.78 -55.44
N GLY A 170 2.38 25.87 -56.29
CA GLY A 170 3.69 26.45 -55.93
C GLY A 170 3.62 27.90 -55.42
N GLU A 171 2.58 28.64 -55.78
CA GLU A 171 2.37 30.04 -55.36
C GLU A 171 1.72 30.19 -53.97
N ASN A 172 1.15 29.11 -53.40
CA ASN A 172 0.34 29.19 -52.19
C ASN A 172 0.90 28.38 -51.01
N ILE A 173 2.14 28.71 -50.63
CA ILE A 173 2.86 28.14 -49.48
C ILE A 173 2.02 28.20 -48.18
N ASN A 174 1.22 29.26 -48.02
CA ASN A 174 0.34 29.44 -46.86
C ASN A 174 -0.71 28.33 -46.73
N ARG A 175 -1.31 27.89 -47.85
CA ARG A 175 -2.28 26.77 -47.84
C ARG A 175 -1.61 25.44 -47.51
N LYS A 176 -0.42 25.18 -48.04
CA LYS A 176 0.39 23.99 -47.70
C LYS A 176 0.65 23.92 -46.19
N ASN A 177 1.15 25.02 -45.62
CA ASN A 177 1.42 25.11 -44.19
C ASN A 177 0.16 24.93 -43.34
N LYS A 178 -0.98 25.48 -43.78
CA LYS A 178 -2.27 25.29 -43.10
C LYS A 178 -2.71 23.82 -43.09
N ILE A 179 -2.56 23.11 -44.21
CA ILE A 179 -2.86 21.67 -44.29
C ILE A 179 -1.93 20.90 -43.37
N ARG A 180 -0.61 21.07 -43.49
CA ARG A 180 0.39 20.42 -42.63
C ARG A 180 0.08 20.62 -41.14
N ASN A 181 -0.18 21.86 -40.72
CA ASN A 181 -0.48 22.18 -39.32
C ASN A 181 -1.82 21.59 -38.86
N ASN A 182 -2.85 21.59 -39.71
CA ASN A 182 -4.13 20.98 -39.37
C ASN A 182 -3.98 19.48 -39.12
N TYR A 183 -3.29 18.75 -39.99
CA TYR A 183 -3.10 17.31 -39.83
C TYR A 183 -2.19 16.98 -38.63
N LYS A 184 -1.15 17.77 -38.38
CA LYS A 184 -0.34 17.68 -37.16
C LYS A 184 -1.20 17.85 -35.91
N ASN A 185 -2.03 18.90 -35.85
CA ASN A 185 -2.91 19.18 -34.72
C ASN A 185 -3.96 18.08 -34.51
N VAL A 186 -4.49 17.51 -35.60
CA VAL A 186 -5.40 16.36 -35.53
C VAL A 186 -4.71 15.15 -34.91
N GLN A 187 -3.44 14.88 -35.25
CA GLN A 187 -2.68 13.80 -34.61
C GLN A 187 -2.40 14.08 -33.14
N GLU A 188 -1.92 15.28 -32.79
CA GLU A 188 -1.68 15.66 -31.39
C GLU A 188 -2.95 15.52 -30.53
N ARG A 189 -4.12 15.87 -31.06
CA ARG A 189 -5.40 15.72 -30.35
C ARG A 189 -5.73 14.27 -29.98
N LYS A 190 -5.34 13.28 -30.79
CA LYS A 190 -5.58 11.86 -30.47
C LYS A 190 -4.80 11.44 -29.23
N PHE A 191 -3.56 11.92 -29.10
CA PHE A 191 -2.71 11.65 -27.93
C PHE A 191 -3.11 12.49 -26.71
N ASN A 192 -3.45 13.77 -26.91
CA ASN A 192 -3.79 14.69 -25.83
C ASN A 192 -5.00 14.21 -25.02
N LYS A 193 -5.99 13.58 -25.65
CA LYS A 193 -7.13 13.01 -24.94
C LYS A 193 -6.71 11.99 -23.88
N GLU A 194 -5.74 11.14 -24.20
CA GLU A 194 -5.24 10.10 -23.28
C GLU A 194 -4.34 10.69 -22.20
N ILE A 195 -3.55 11.71 -22.55
CA ILE A 195 -2.76 12.49 -21.59
C ILE A 195 -3.67 13.16 -20.56
N ASP A 196 -4.72 13.84 -21.01
CA ASP A 196 -5.64 14.58 -20.15
C ASP A 196 -6.38 13.65 -19.18
N ASP A 197 -6.80 12.47 -19.64
CA ASP A 197 -7.43 11.44 -18.81
C ASP A 197 -6.48 10.89 -17.74
N VAL A 198 -5.23 10.56 -18.11
CA VAL A 198 -4.21 10.11 -17.15
C VAL A 198 -3.89 11.20 -16.14
N GLU A 199 -3.67 12.44 -16.58
CA GLU A 199 -3.43 13.57 -15.68
C GLU A 199 -4.61 13.83 -14.74
N PHE A 200 -5.83 13.73 -15.23
CA PHE A 200 -7.03 13.89 -14.41
C PHE A 200 -7.09 12.82 -13.31
N LYS A 201 -6.87 11.54 -13.67
CA LYS A 201 -6.81 10.44 -12.70
C LYS A 201 -5.71 10.69 -11.66
N VAL A 202 -4.50 11.08 -12.08
CA VAL A 202 -3.37 11.38 -11.19
C VAL A 202 -3.70 12.53 -10.23
N LYS A 203 -4.21 13.66 -10.74
CA LYS A 203 -4.62 14.82 -9.92
C LYS A 203 -5.70 14.43 -8.90
N LYS A 204 -6.70 13.65 -9.32
CA LYS A 204 -7.76 13.16 -8.42
C LYS A 204 -7.19 12.27 -7.31
N PHE A 205 -6.29 11.34 -7.65
CA PHE A 205 -5.63 10.46 -6.67
C PHE A 205 -4.81 11.27 -5.66
N LEU A 206 -3.99 12.21 -6.14
CA LEU A 206 -3.17 13.07 -5.29
C LEU A 206 -4.03 13.89 -4.33
N LYS A 207 -5.09 14.54 -4.84
CA LYS A 207 -6.00 15.35 -4.03
C LYS A 207 -6.61 14.54 -2.88
N ASN A 208 -6.96 13.28 -3.14
CA ASN A 208 -7.63 12.42 -2.15
C ASN A 208 -6.65 11.80 -1.14
N ASN A 209 -5.43 11.45 -1.57
CA ASN A 209 -4.56 10.54 -0.80
C ASN A 209 -3.28 11.19 -0.25
N MET A 210 -2.85 12.36 -0.75
CA MET A 210 -1.55 12.96 -0.38
C MET A 210 -1.42 13.22 1.13
N ASN A 211 -2.50 13.68 1.77
CA ASN A 211 -2.50 13.92 3.21
C ASN A 211 -2.40 12.62 4.02
N SER A 212 -3.11 11.56 3.60
CA SER A 212 -3.03 10.24 4.23
C SER A 212 -1.62 9.65 4.13
N ILE A 213 -0.93 9.84 3.00
CA ILE A 213 0.46 9.39 2.82
C ILE A 213 1.42 10.17 3.74
N LYS A 214 1.35 11.51 3.71
CA LYS A 214 2.25 12.39 4.47
C LYS A 214 2.07 12.23 5.98
N LYS A 215 0.82 12.13 6.45
CA LYS A 215 0.49 12.03 7.88
C LYS A 215 0.50 10.59 8.40
N TRP A 216 0.75 9.61 7.54
CA TRP A 216 0.68 8.19 7.88
C TRP A 216 -0.69 7.81 8.45
N ASN A 217 -1.74 7.99 7.64
CA ASN A 217 -3.06 7.47 8.01
C ASN A 217 -3.01 5.94 7.96
N ILE A 218 -3.02 5.34 9.15
CA ILE A 218 -2.90 3.90 9.37
C ILE A 218 -3.98 3.11 8.64
N LEU A 219 -5.20 3.67 8.56
CA LEU A 219 -6.33 2.98 7.94
C LEU A 219 -6.15 2.88 6.42
N ASP A 220 -5.73 3.97 5.78
CA ASP A 220 -5.74 4.05 4.33
C ASP A 220 -4.41 3.61 3.69
N ILE A 221 -3.29 3.66 4.43
CA ILE A 221 -1.95 3.58 3.80
C ILE A 221 -1.70 2.28 3.05
N ASN A 222 -2.20 1.14 3.53
CA ASN A 222 -2.09 -0.12 2.82
C ASN A 222 -2.82 -0.04 1.47
N THR A 223 -4.08 0.39 1.49
CA THR A 223 -4.94 0.49 0.32
C THR A 223 -4.38 1.50 -0.68
N ILE A 224 -3.98 2.68 -0.23
CA ILE A 224 -3.35 3.72 -1.07
C ILE A 224 -2.08 3.18 -1.74
N TYR A 225 -1.24 2.47 -0.99
CA TYR A 225 0.03 1.93 -1.49
C TYR A 225 -0.19 0.93 -2.63
N TYR A 226 -1.14 0.01 -2.50
CA TYR A 226 -1.46 -0.95 -3.56
C TYR A 226 -2.22 -0.33 -4.74
N GLN A 227 -3.16 0.59 -4.48
CA GLN A 227 -3.85 1.33 -5.53
C GLN A 227 -2.87 2.15 -6.39
N LEU A 228 -1.84 2.72 -5.78
CA LEU A 228 -0.81 3.46 -6.51
C LEU A 228 -0.02 2.55 -7.48
N ASN A 229 0.32 1.33 -7.07
CA ASN A 229 0.98 0.35 -7.94
C ASN A 229 0.11 -0.06 -9.13
N ILE A 230 -1.19 -0.30 -8.88
CA ILE A 230 -2.17 -0.61 -9.92
C ILE A 230 -2.29 0.57 -10.89
N MET A 231 -2.39 1.78 -10.37
CA MET A 231 -2.52 3.01 -11.15
C MET A 231 -1.32 3.27 -12.06
N LEU A 232 -0.10 3.09 -11.55
CA LEU A 232 1.13 3.18 -12.35
C LEU A 232 1.09 2.21 -13.53
N THR A 233 0.69 0.96 -13.28
CA THR A 233 0.62 -0.09 -14.30
C THR A 233 -0.47 0.22 -15.34
N ASN A 234 -1.67 0.60 -14.90
CA ASN A 234 -2.79 0.93 -15.76
C ASN A 234 -2.50 2.16 -16.63
N ASN A 235 -1.90 3.21 -16.07
CA ASN A 235 -1.54 4.42 -16.80
C ASN A 235 -0.47 4.12 -17.84
N LYS A 236 0.56 3.33 -17.49
CA LYS A 236 1.57 2.90 -18.47
C LYS A 236 0.93 2.13 -19.62
N ASN A 237 0.06 1.17 -19.33
CA ASN A 237 -0.60 0.35 -20.34
C ASN A 237 -1.50 1.22 -21.24
N GLN A 238 -2.28 2.14 -20.65
CA GLN A 238 -3.13 3.07 -21.40
C GLN A 238 -2.31 3.93 -22.36
N LEU A 239 -1.23 4.54 -21.88
CA LEU A 239 -0.35 5.36 -22.71
C LEU A 239 0.36 4.53 -23.79
N THR A 240 0.86 3.33 -23.46
CA THR A 240 1.50 2.44 -24.44
C THR A 240 0.54 2.04 -25.56
N GLN A 241 -0.68 1.62 -25.20
CA GLN A 241 -1.72 1.25 -26.16
C GLN A 241 -2.15 2.45 -27.03
N ALA A 242 -2.28 3.62 -26.43
CA ALA A 242 -2.56 4.85 -27.17
C ALA A 242 -1.43 5.19 -28.14
N PHE A 243 -0.18 5.03 -27.71
CA PHE A 243 0.97 5.25 -28.57
C PHE A 243 0.97 4.30 -29.76
N ASP A 244 0.85 2.99 -29.52
CA ASP A 244 0.86 1.98 -30.57
C ASP A 244 -0.30 2.14 -31.56
N LYS A 245 -1.46 2.61 -31.08
CA LYS A 245 -2.63 2.85 -31.91
C LYS A 245 -2.49 4.06 -32.83
N TYR A 246 -1.82 5.12 -32.37
CA TYR A 246 -1.82 6.41 -33.05
C TYR A 246 -0.47 6.81 -33.66
N LYS A 247 0.62 6.10 -33.32
CA LYS A 247 1.97 6.37 -33.84
C LYS A 247 1.99 6.31 -35.36
N THR A 248 2.79 7.21 -35.92
CA THR A 248 2.99 7.29 -37.38
C THR A 248 4.32 6.70 -37.78
N ASN A 249 5.32 6.77 -36.90
CA ASN A 249 6.57 6.07 -37.03
C ASN A 249 6.50 4.69 -36.35
N LYS A 250 6.72 3.63 -37.13
CA LYS A 250 6.69 2.23 -36.64
C LYS A 250 7.88 1.87 -35.75
N GLU A 251 8.99 2.59 -35.89
CA GLU A 251 10.24 2.32 -35.16
C GLU A 251 10.26 2.94 -33.76
N THR A 252 9.41 3.95 -33.53
CA THR A 252 9.27 4.56 -32.20
C THR A 252 8.34 3.74 -31.32
N ASN A 253 8.75 3.56 -30.06
CA ASN A 253 7.94 2.96 -29.01
C ASN A 253 7.93 3.86 -27.78
N PHE A 254 6.84 3.80 -27.01
CA PHE A 254 6.79 4.41 -25.68
C PHE A 254 7.28 3.40 -24.65
N GLU A 255 8.43 3.68 -24.06
CA GLU A 255 8.97 2.88 -22.97
C GLU A 255 9.08 3.72 -21.70
N TYR A 256 8.51 3.20 -20.62
CA TYR A 256 8.63 3.82 -19.30
C TYR A 256 8.93 2.74 -18.26
N GLN A 257 10.04 2.93 -17.54
CA GLN A 257 10.47 2.00 -16.50
C GLN A 257 9.68 2.30 -15.21
N ILE A 258 8.97 1.28 -14.72
CA ILE A 258 8.36 1.32 -13.39
C ILE A 258 9.24 0.46 -12.48
N PRO A 259 9.75 0.99 -11.36
CA PRO A 259 10.51 0.20 -10.40
C PRO A 259 9.68 -1.01 -9.94
N ILE A 260 10.33 -2.17 -9.92
CA ILE A 260 9.72 -3.44 -9.49
C ILE A 260 9.61 -3.50 -7.95
N GLU A 261 10.30 -2.59 -7.24
CA GLU A 261 10.34 -2.57 -5.79
C GLU A 261 8.94 -2.40 -5.18
N ASN A 262 8.53 -3.45 -4.47
CA ASN A 262 7.26 -3.50 -3.78
C ASN A 262 7.45 -4.11 -2.39
N ILE A 263 7.26 -3.29 -1.36
CA ILE A 263 7.21 -3.76 0.03
C ILE A 263 5.93 -4.59 0.22
N PRO A 264 6.03 -5.87 0.61
CA PRO A 264 4.88 -6.77 0.67
C PRO A 264 4.14 -6.62 2.01
N LEU A 265 3.44 -5.49 2.16
CA LEU A 265 2.62 -5.19 3.34
C LEU A 265 1.62 -6.29 3.68
N ASN A 266 1.03 -6.92 2.67
CA ASN A 266 0.04 -7.98 2.82
C ASN A 266 0.61 -9.39 3.08
N ASP A 267 1.94 -9.52 3.18
CA ASP A 267 2.62 -10.78 3.40
C ASP A 267 3.60 -10.63 4.58
N PRO A 268 3.15 -10.92 5.82
CA PRO A 268 3.97 -10.77 7.02
C PRO A 268 5.31 -11.47 6.92
N ILE A 269 5.35 -12.68 6.35
CA ILE A 269 6.56 -13.49 6.27
C ILE A 269 7.58 -12.86 5.32
N LYS A 270 7.14 -12.41 4.14
CA LYS A 270 8.05 -11.70 3.22
C LYS A 270 8.50 -10.38 3.81
N LEU A 271 7.62 -9.65 4.50
CA LEU A 271 7.99 -8.41 5.16
C LEU A 271 9.05 -8.65 6.24
N TRP A 272 8.94 -9.73 7.03
CA TRP A 272 9.91 -10.06 8.08
C TRP A 272 11.29 -10.42 7.53
N LYS A 273 11.35 -11.01 6.33
CA LYS A 273 12.62 -11.27 5.64
C LYS A 273 13.33 -9.98 5.22
N LEU A 274 12.56 -8.96 4.85
CA LEU A 274 13.09 -7.65 4.47
C LEU A 274 13.43 -6.78 5.70
N TYR A 275 12.55 -6.80 6.70
CA TYR A 275 12.67 -6.03 7.93
C TYR A 275 12.63 -6.98 9.11
N ASN A 276 13.81 -7.37 9.60
CA ASN A 276 13.91 -8.36 10.65
C ASN A 276 13.36 -7.81 11.99
N PRO A 277 12.27 -8.38 12.54
CA PRO A 277 11.61 -7.83 13.71
C PRO A 277 12.12 -8.41 15.04
N ASN A 278 13.31 -9.02 15.08
CA ASN A 278 13.83 -9.76 16.24
C ASN A 278 13.71 -9.01 17.58
N TYR A 279 14.00 -7.70 17.60
CA TYR A 279 13.92 -6.90 18.84
C TYR A 279 12.47 -6.66 19.32
N LEU A 280 11.49 -6.70 18.42
CA LEU A 280 10.07 -6.49 18.73
C LEU A 280 9.47 -7.67 19.48
N PHE A 281 10.02 -8.88 19.35
CA PHE A 281 9.63 -10.02 20.19
C PHE A 281 9.88 -9.74 21.67
N GLY A 282 10.96 -9.03 22.02
CA GLY A 282 11.25 -8.63 23.39
C GLY A 282 10.16 -7.70 23.95
N ILE A 283 9.72 -6.73 23.13
CA ILE A 283 8.63 -5.81 23.50
C ILE A 283 7.34 -6.59 23.75
N ILE A 284 6.96 -7.47 22.82
CA ILE A 284 5.76 -8.30 22.94
C ILE A 284 5.82 -9.19 24.19
N ALA A 285 6.96 -9.83 24.45
CA ALA A 285 7.17 -10.67 25.63
C ALA A 285 6.99 -9.87 26.94
N VAL A 286 7.52 -8.64 27.01
CA VAL A 286 7.31 -7.76 28.16
C VAL A 286 5.83 -7.48 28.38
N PHE A 287 5.06 -7.21 27.32
CA PHE A 287 3.62 -6.97 27.46
C PHE A 287 2.85 -8.22 27.91
N TYR A 288 3.23 -9.43 27.50
CA TYR A 288 2.63 -10.65 28.06
C TYR A 288 3.03 -10.89 29.53
N LEU A 289 4.24 -10.54 29.94
CA LEU A 289 4.63 -10.60 31.36
C LEU A 289 3.81 -9.60 32.19
N LEU A 290 3.60 -8.38 31.68
CA LEU A 290 2.74 -7.39 32.30
C LEU A 290 1.27 -7.85 32.37
N LEU A 291 0.80 -8.56 31.35
CA LEU A 291 -0.53 -9.16 31.30
C LEU A 291 -0.71 -10.22 32.39
N LEU A 292 0.32 -11.04 32.62
CA LEU A 292 0.37 -12.06 33.68
C LEU A 292 0.70 -11.48 35.07
N SER A 293 1.12 -10.23 35.17
CA SER A 293 1.53 -9.62 36.44
C SER A 293 0.50 -9.73 37.57
N PRO A 294 -0.83 -9.67 37.35
CA PRO A 294 -1.79 -9.93 38.43
C PRO A 294 -1.66 -11.33 38.99
N PHE A 295 -1.51 -12.35 38.13
CA PHE A 295 -1.31 -13.74 38.56
C PHE A 295 0.03 -13.89 39.29
N LEU A 296 1.12 -13.35 38.75
CA LEU A 296 2.46 -13.48 39.33
C LEU A 296 2.56 -12.79 40.70
N ILE A 297 2.05 -11.57 40.81
CA ILE A 297 2.25 -10.72 41.99
C ILE A 297 1.13 -10.90 43.04
N HIS A 298 -0.03 -11.50 42.75
CA HIS A 298 -1.07 -11.72 43.78
C HIS A 298 -0.47 -12.44 45.00
N GLY A 299 -0.42 -11.78 46.16
CA GLY A 299 0.10 -12.40 47.39
C GLY A 299 -0.90 -13.40 47.92
N ASP A 300 -0.43 -14.51 48.48
CA ASP A 300 -1.30 -15.51 49.09
C ASP A 300 -2.14 -14.86 50.20
N LYS A 301 -3.45 -15.12 50.22
CA LYS A 301 -4.32 -14.68 51.33
C LYS A 301 -3.98 -15.40 52.65
N THR A 302 -3.04 -16.35 52.65
CA THR A 302 -2.72 -17.23 53.78
C THR A 302 -1.44 -16.85 54.57
N ARG A 303 -0.73 -15.77 54.23
CA ARG A 303 0.27 -15.19 55.16
C ARG A 303 -0.38 -14.21 56.14
N GLN A 304 -1.40 -14.66 56.87
CA GLN A 304 -1.61 -14.14 58.22
C GLN A 304 -0.60 -14.87 59.09
N TYR A 305 0.39 -14.15 59.63
CA TYR A 305 1.23 -14.68 60.69
C TYR A 305 0.28 -15.11 61.82
N LYS A 306 0.13 -16.43 62.04
CA LYS A 306 -0.38 -16.92 63.32
C LYS A 306 0.59 -16.38 64.36
N GLY A 307 0.17 -15.35 65.08
CA GLY A 307 0.84 -14.93 66.29
C GLY A 307 1.01 -16.17 67.16
N ILE A 308 2.24 -16.44 67.54
CA ILE A 308 2.57 -17.45 68.52
C ILE A 308 1.96 -16.94 69.83
N THR A 309 0.77 -17.42 70.18
CA THR A 309 0.27 -17.34 71.55
C THR A 309 1.13 -18.30 72.35
N ILE A 310 2.06 -17.74 73.10
CA ILE A 310 2.78 -18.44 74.16
C ILE A 310 1.73 -18.72 75.25
N GLU A 311 1.39 -19.98 75.46
CA GLU A 311 0.66 -20.40 76.66
C GLU A 311 1.56 -20.13 77.88
N PRO A 312 1.08 -19.45 78.93
CA PRO A 312 1.83 -19.37 80.17
C PRO A 312 1.69 -20.70 80.91
N GLU A 313 2.78 -21.47 80.91
CA GLU A 313 3.00 -22.53 81.89
C GLU A 313 3.00 -21.94 83.31
N GLY A 314 2.25 -22.58 84.22
CA GLY A 314 2.57 -22.59 85.65
C GLY A 314 1.64 -21.81 86.57
N GLY A 315 0.86 -22.51 87.40
CA GLY A 315 0.12 -21.89 88.51
C GLY A 315 -0.79 -22.82 89.33
N VAL A 316 -0.19 -23.80 90.03
CA VAL A 316 -0.56 -24.42 91.33
C VAL A 316 -2.05 -24.70 91.66
N GLU A 317 -2.36 -25.99 91.87
CA GLU A 317 -3.56 -26.51 92.54
C GLU A 317 -3.63 -26.09 94.03
N ILE A 318 -4.83 -25.74 94.52
CA ILE A 318 -5.21 -25.95 95.92
C ILE A 318 -6.66 -26.47 95.97
N LYS A 319 -6.80 -27.63 96.60
CA LYS A 319 -7.97 -28.51 96.91
C LYS A 319 -9.39 -27.97 96.77
#